data_AF-A0A348V9Q1-F1
#
_entry.id   AF-A0A348V9Q1-F1
#
_cell.length_a   1.000
_cell.length_b   1.000
_cell.length_c   1.000
_cell.angle_alpha   90.00
_cell.angle_beta   90.00
_cell.angle_gamma   90.00
#
_symmetry.space_group_name_H-M   'P 1'
#
loop_
_entity.id
_entity.type
_entity.pdbx_description
1 polymer ?
#
loop_
_entity_poly.entity_id
_entity_poly.type
_entity_poly.pdbx_seq_one_letter_code
_entity_poly.pdbx_strand_id
1 'polypeptide(L)'
;TLISLLKGYLLIGSEESLQWFKKVHEYTWNHFKDPLYPEWWGYLNRQGEVLIDLKGGKWKGCFHLPRGLYQCWKMLEIINTEKISASGIFSETFK
;
A
#
# COMPACT_ATOMS: atom_id res chain seq x y z
N THR A 1 -1.86 -6.07 -5.93
CA THR A 1 -2.64 -4.93 -6.46
C THR A 1 -2.00 -3.59 -6.15
N LEU A 2 -1.79 -3.22 -4.88
CA LEU A 2 -1.18 -1.92 -4.53
C LEU A 2 0.16 -1.67 -5.23
N ILE A 3 1.09 -2.64 -5.15
CA ILE A 3 2.40 -2.54 -5.81
C ILE A 3 2.27 -2.29 -7.31
N SER A 4 1.42 -3.05 -8.01
CA SER A 4 1.31 -2.95 -9.47
C SER A 4 0.70 -1.62 -9.92
N LEU A 5 -0.31 -1.13 -9.21
CA LEU A 5 -0.92 0.17 -9.50
C LEU A 5 0.08 1.30 -9.29
N LEU A 6 0.83 1.27 -8.17
CA LEU A 6 1.83 2.29 -7.91
C LEU A 6 3.00 2.24 -8.91
N LYS A 7 3.40 1.03 -9.34
CA LYS A 7 4.38 0.86 -10.44
C LYS A 7 3.88 1.44 -11.76
N GLY A 8 2.59 1.29 -12.08
CA GLY A 8 2.00 1.88 -13.28
C GLY A 8 2.11 3.41 -13.28
N TYR A 9 1.88 4.03 -12.13
CA TYR A 9 2.11 5.47 -11.99
C TYR A 9 3.60 5.82 -12.10
N LEU A 10 4.48 5.12 -11.37
CA LEU A 10 5.91 5.43 -11.35
C LEU A 10 6.59 5.27 -12.72
N LEU A 11 6.28 4.21 -13.47
CA LEU A 11 7.02 3.87 -14.70
C LEU A 11 6.54 4.63 -15.94
N ILE A 12 5.25 4.95 -16.03
CA ILE A 12 4.66 5.55 -17.23
C ILE A 12 3.78 6.78 -16.93
N GLY A 13 3.75 7.27 -15.69
CA GLY A 13 2.97 8.45 -15.32
C GLY A 13 1.45 8.25 -15.37
N SER A 14 0.96 7.00 -15.29
CA SER A 14 -0.47 6.70 -15.42
C SER A 14 -1.29 7.24 -14.23
N GLU A 15 -1.97 8.37 -14.42
CA GLU A 15 -2.82 8.97 -13.38
C GLU A 15 -4.01 8.07 -13.01
N GLU A 16 -4.55 7.31 -13.97
CA GLU A 16 -5.57 6.30 -13.70
C GLU A 16 -5.05 5.24 -12.71
N SER A 17 -3.81 4.78 -12.87
CA SER A 17 -3.20 3.84 -11.93
C SER A 17 -3.07 4.43 -10.53
N LEU A 18 -2.77 5.74 -10.42
CA LEU A 18 -2.72 6.44 -9.14
C LEU A 18 -4.10 6.58 -8.50
N GLN A 19 -5.13 6.90 -9.29
CA GLN A 19 -6.52 6.98 -8.81
C GLN A 19 -6.98 5.62 -8.27
N TRP A 20 -6.72 4.54 -9.01
CA TRP A 20 -7.01 3.18 -8.54
C TRP A 20 -6.18 2.78 -7.32
N PHE A 21 -4.91 3.18 -7.26
CA PHE A 21 -4.08 2.95 -6.08
C PHE A 21 -4.74 3.55 -4.84
N LYS A 22 -5.17 4.81 -4.89
CA LYS A 22 -5.85 5.50 -3.78
C LYS A 22 -7.11 4.75 -3.34
N LYS A 23 -7.97 4.36 -4.30
CA LYS A 23 -9.20 3.61 -4.02
C LYS A 23 -8.94 2.25 -3.36
N VAL A 24 -7.99 1.48 -3.89
CA VAL A 24 -7.65 0.16 -3.33
C VAL A 24 -6.93 0.30 -1.99
N HIS A 25 -6.08 1.31 -1.83
CA HIS A 25 -5.41 1.62 -0.57
C HIS A 25 -6.42 1.92 0.53
N GLU A 26 -7.37 2.81 0.29
CA GLU A 26 -8.43 3.14 1.25
C GLU A 26 -9.23 1.90 1.65
N TYR A 27 -9.72 1.12 0.68
CA TYR A 27 -10.45 -0.12 0.97
C TYR A 27 -9.60 -1.08 1.82
N THR A 28 -8.33 -1.25 1.44
CA THR A 28 -7.43 -2.19 2.10
C THR A 28 -7.17 -1.80 3.56
N TRP A 29 -6.93 -0.52 3.84
CA TRP A 29 -6.70 -0.01 5.19
C TRP A 29 -7.96 -0.06 6.05
N ASN A 30 -9.13 0.18 5.48
CA ASN A 30 -10.38 0.21 6.24
C ASN A 30 -10.93 -1.19 6.57
N HIS A 31 -10.57 -2.23 5.80
CA HIS A 31 -11.18 -3.57 5.95
C HIS A 31 -10.21 -4.66 6.40
N PHE A 32 -8.93 -4.63 5.98
CA PHE A 32 -7.98 -5.70 6.31
C PHE A 32 -7.12 -5.37 7.54
N LYS A 33 -6.82 -4.09 7.79
CA LYS A 33 -6.04 -3.69 8.95
C LYS A 33 -6.91 -3.81 10.19
N ASP A 34 -6.42 -4.59 11.15
CA ASP A 34 -7.06 -4.69 12.45
C ASP A 34 -6.81 -3.41 13.26
N PRO A 35 -7.86 -2.76 13.81
CA PRO A 35 -7.70 -1.58 14.66
C PRO A 35 -7.26 -1.91 16.09
N LEU A 36 -7.47 -3.14 16.57
CA LEU A 36 -7.20 -3.56 17.95
C LEU A 36 -5.84 -4.23 18.11
N TYR A 37 -5.46 -5.11 17.17
CA TYR A 37 -4.21 -5.86 17.24
C TYR A 37 -3.28 -5.56 16.06
N PRO A 38 -1.95 -5.76 16.23
CA PRO A 38 -1.03 -5.77 15.11
C PRO A 38 -1.43 -6.81 14.04
N GLU A 39 -0.84 -6.68 12.86
CA GLU A 39 -1.13 -7.53 11.68
C GLU A 39 -2.54 -7.38 11.11
N TRP A 40 -2.69 -7.87 9.88
CA TRP A 40 -3.92 -7.72 9.10
C TRP A 40 -4.65 -9.05 8.99
N TRP A 41 -5.97 -9.01 8.85
CA TRP A 41 -6.73 -10.20 8.47
C TRP A 41 -6.33 -10.66 7.06
N GLY A 42 -6.45 -11.96 6.82
CA GLY A 42 -6.16 -12.56 5.50
C GLY A 42 -7.39 -12.75 4.62
N TYR A 43 -8.56 -12.90 5.24
CA TYR A 43 -9.75 -13.46 4.60
C TYR A 43 -10.99 -12.69 5.02
N LEU A 44 -11.59 -11.98 4.06
CA LEU A 44 -12.85 -11.28 4.22
C LEU A 44 -13.91 -11.93 3.33
N ASN A 45 -15.18 -11.79 3.70
CA ASN A 45 -16.30 -12.14 2.81
C ASN A 45 -16.48 -11.04 1.74
N ARG A 46 -17.49 -11.19 0.87
CA ARG A 46 -17.73 -10.25 -0.23
C ARG A 46 -18.12 -8.84 0.26
N GLN A 47 -18.72 -8.75 1.45
CA GLN A 47 -19.13 -7.49 2.08
C GLN A 47 -17.97 -6.78 2.78
N GLY A 48 -16.79 -7.41 2.86
CA GLY A 48 -15.62 -6.85 3.54
C GLY A 48 -15.57 -7.16 5.04
N GLU A 49 -16.42 -8.06 5.53
CA GLU A 49 -16.43 -8.50 6.92
C GLU A 49 -15.44 -9.65 7.12
N VAL A 50 -14.88 -9.78 8.33
CA VAL A 50 -13.90 -10.83 8.64
C VAL A 50 -14.54 -12.21 8.50
N LEU A 51 -14.03 -13.02 7.56
CA LEU A 51 -14.52 -14.38 7.31
C LEU A 51 -13.76 -15.41 8.15
N ILE A 52 -12.45 -15.25 8.26
CA ILE A 52 -11.60 -16.11 9.10
C ILE A 52 -10.76 -15.21 9.99
N ASP A 53 -11.05 -15.25 11.29
CA ASP A 53 -10.39 -14.42 12.29
C ASP A 53 -9.03 -15.00 12.69
N LEU A 54 -8.06 -14.88 11.77
CA LEU A 54 -6.67 -15.27 11.99
C LEU A 54 -5.70 -14.27 11.35
N LYS A 55 -4.54 -14.11 11.99
CA LYS A 55 -3.42 -13.29 11.49
C LYS A 55 -2.33 -14.11 10.79
N GLY A 56 -2.35 -15.42 10.93
CA GLY A 56 -1.44 -16.33 10.24
C GLY A 56 -2.00 -17.75 10.21
N GLY A 57 -1.57 -18.53 9.23
CA GLY A 57 -2.00 -19.91 9.04
C GLY A 57 -1.22 -20.59 7.93
N LYS A 58 -1.71 -21.72 7.42
CA LYS A 58 -1.03 -22.50 6.37
C LYS A 58 -0.68 -21.67 5.12
N TRP A 59 -1.49 -20.66 4.81
CA TRP A 59 -1.36 -19.85 3.58
C TRP A 59 -1.18 -18.35 3.82
N LYS A 60 -1.17 -17.89 5.08
CA LYS A 60 -0.85 -16.50 5.45
C LYS A 60 0.34 -16.51 6.40
N GLY A 61 1.45 -15.92 5.95
CA GLY A 61 2.65 -15.72 6.74
C GLY A 61 3.31 -14.37 6.44
N CYS A 62 4.52 -14.19 6.98
CA CYS A 62 5.32 -12.98 6.85
C CYS A 62 5.95 -12.85 5.45
N PHE A 63 5.11 -12.60 4.44
CA PHE A 63 5.58 -12.45 3.06
C PHE A 63 4.81 -11.35 2.33
N HIS A 64 3.53 -11.57 2.04
CA HIS A 64 2.76 -10.66 1.18
C HIS A 64 2.56 -9.28 1.79
N LEU A 65 2.19 -9.21 3.08
CA LEU A 65 1.97 -7.94 3.76
C LEU A 65 3.26 -7.11 3.91
N PRO A 66 4.33 -7.61 4.57
CA PRO A 66 5.56 -6.82 4.75
C PRO A 66 6.20 -6.42 3.42
N ARG A 67 6.26 -7.34 2.43
CA ARG A 67 6.76 -7.00 1.09
C ARG A 67 5.89 -5.94 0.41
N GLY A 68 4.57 -6.06 0.53
CA GLY A 68 3.58 -5.13 0.00
C GLY A 68 3.81 -3.71 0.50
N LEU A 69 3.85 -3.56 1.83
CA LEU A 69 4.04 -2.27 2.49
C LEU A 69 5.42 -1.68 2.19
N TYR A 70 6.48 -2.47 2.30
CA TYR A 70 7.85 -2.01 2.02
C TYR A 70 8.01 -1.50 0.59
N GLN A 71 7.54 -2.27 -0.41
CA GLN A 71 7.63 -1.85 -1.80
C GLN A 71 6.81 -0.60 -2.09
N CYS A 72 5.60 -0.48 -1.53
CA CYS A 72 4.79 0.73 -1.70
C CYS A 72 5.49 1.95 -1.09
N TRP A 73 6.05 1.81 0.12
CA TRP A 73 6.81 2.89 0.76
C TRP A 73 7.99 3.34 -0.10
N LYS A 74 8.86 2.42 -0.55
CA LYS A 74 10.03 2.79 -1.37
C LYS A 74 9.63 3.47 -2.68
N MET A 75 8.55 3.03 -3.33
CA MET A 75 8.07 3.69 -4.54
C MET A 75 7.47 5.07 -4.27
N LEU A 76 6.70 5.24 -3.19
CA LEU A 76 6.17 6.55 -2.80
C LEU A 76 7.29 7.53 -2.46
N GLU A 77 8.37 7.06 -1.83
CA GLU A 77 9.56 7.86 -1.53
C GLU A 77 10.26 8.35 -2.81
N ILE A 78 10.41 7.48 -3.82
CA ILE A 78 10.95 7.86 -5.14
C ILE A 78 10.05 8.91 -5.80
N ILE A 79 8.74 8.65 -5.87
CA ILE A 79 7.77 9.59 -6.46
C ILE A 79 7.84 10.95 -5.77
N ASN A 80 7.94 10.98 -4.44
CA ASN A 80 8.04 12.22 -3.68
C ASN A 80 9.34 12.97 -4.00
N THR A 81 10.46 12.26 -4.07
CA THR A 81 11.78 12.84 -4.39
C THR A 81 11.82 13.43 -5.81
N GLU A 82 11.23 12.73 -6.78
CA GLU A 82 11.12 13.22 -8.16
C GLU A 82 10.25 14.48 -8.24
N LYS A 83 9.13 14.53 -7.51
CA LYS A 83 8.28 15.72 -7.43
C LYS A 83 8.99 16.91 -6.78
N ILE A 84 9.70 16.68 -5.68
CA ILE A 84 10.51 17.69 -4.99
C ILE A 84 11.54 18.27 -5.97
N SER A 85 12.27 17.40 -6.66
CA SER A 85 13.28 17.78 -7.67
C SER A 85 12.67 18.58 -8.84
N ALA A 86 11.51 18.16 -9.35
CA ALA A 86 10.79 18.85 -10.42
C ALA A 86 10.19 20.20 -9.99
N SER A 87 9.83 20.35 -8.72
CA SER A 87 9.25 21.57 -8.15
C SER A 87 10.30 22.62 -7.72
N GLY A 88 11.60 22.31 -7.79
CA GLY A 88 12.67 23.22 -7.41
C GLY A 88 12.79 23.48 -5.90
N ILE A 89 12.04 22.75 -5.07
CA ILE A 89 12.10 22.87 -3.60
C ILE A 89 13.14 21.86 -3.11
N PHE A 90 14.39 22.26 -2.90
CA PHE A 90 15.34 21.43 -2.15
C PHE A 90 14.89 21.41 -0.68
N SER A 91 14.22 20.35 -0.22
CA SER A 91 13.91 20.24 1.21
C SER A 91 15.14 19.73 1.97
N GLU A 92 15.90 20.64 2.56
CA GLU A 92 16.68 20.36 3.77
C GLU A 92 15.71 20.01 4.91
N THR A 93 15.28 18.76 5.02
CA THR A 93 14.73 18.24 6.29
C THR A 93 14.43 16.76 6.13
N PHE A 94 15.37 15.92 6.55
CA PHE A 94 15.16 14.80 7.48
C PHE A 94 16.55 14.44 8.03
N LYS A 95 16.97 15.19 9.06
CA LYS A 95 17.92 14.69 10.07
C LYS A 95 17.11 14.15 11.23
#